data_AF-A0AAW1CIX5-F1
#
_entry.id   AF-A0AAW1CIX5-F1
#
_cell.length_a   1.000
_cell.length_b   1.000
_cell.length_c   1.000
_cell.angle_alpha   90.00
_cell.angle_beta   90.00
_cell.angle_gamma   90.00
#
_symmetry.space_group_name_H-M   'P 1'
#
loop_
_entity.id
_entity.type
_entity.pdbx_description
1 polymer ?
#
loop_
_entity_poly.entity_id
_entity_poly.type
_entity_poly.pdbx_seq_one_letter_code
_entity_poly.pdbx_strand_id
1 'polypeptide(L)'
;MKLRKLRSTRISNYLQNKLIVHFTNENEIYVIILFVTVRPNKLELSGVGDHVIQGNRVVLQCVVRGARPAANVTWYNGTQELQESSSAESLQVSSSYR
;
A
#
# COMPACT_ATOMS: atom_id res chain seq x y z
N MET A 1 41.60 -0.51 -3.83
CA MET A 1 40.45 -1.35 -4.25
C MET A 1 39.74 -0.64 -5.40
N LYS A 2 40.02 -1.01 -6.65
CA LYS A 2 39.50 -0.33 -7.86
C LYS A 2 38.07 -0.82 -8.15
N LEU A 3 37.08 0.05 -8.02
CA LEU A 3 35.71 -0.22 -8.46
C LEU A 3 35.71 -0.28 -9.99
N ARG A 4 35.59 -1.48 -10.56
CA ARG A 4 35.44 -1.68 -12.01
C ARG A 4 34.10 -1.06 -12.44
N LYS A 5 34.12 -0.42 -13.61
CA LYS A 5 33.05 0.43 -14.15
C LYS A 5 31.76 -0.38 -14.35
N LEU A 6 30.85 -0.35 -13.38
CA LEU A 6 29.50 -0.93 -13.48
C LEU A 6 28.74 -0.20 -14.60
N ARG A 7 28.28 -0.92 -15.64
CA ARG A 7 27.49 -0.29 -16.72
C ARG A 7 25.99 -0.41 -16.44
N SER A 8 25.31 0.69 -16.76
CA SER A 8 23.89 1.06 -16.67
C SER A 8 22.87 0.05 -16.10
N THR A 9 22.11 0.60 -15.15
CA THR A 9 21.06 0.04 -14.30
C THR A 9 19.75 -0.24 -15.06
N ARG A 10 19.24 -1.46 -14.96
CA ARG A 10 17.83 -1.75 -15.23
C ARG A 10 17.09 -1.73 -13.89
N ILE A 11 16.25 -0.71 -13.66
CA ILE A 11 15.38 -0.62 -12.48
C ILE A 11 14.22 -1.60 -12.74
N SER A 12 14.31 -2.81 -12.20
CA SER A 12 13.28 -3.83 -12.39
C SER A 12 12.32 -3.83 -11.20
N ASN A 13 11.19 -3.17 -11.41
CA ASN A 13 9.91 -3.36 -10.73
C ASN A 13 9.83 -3.07 -9.22
N TYR A 14 8.73 -2.43 -8.81
CA TYR A 14 8.44 -2.08 -7.44
C TYR A 14 7.36 -3.04 -6.91
N LEU A 15 7.76 -4.07 -6.15
CA LEU A 15 6.82 -4.97 -5.50
C LEU A 15 6.78 -4.68 -3.99
N GLN A 16 5.61 -4.28 -3.50
CA GLN A 16 5.31 -4.01 -2.09
C GLN A 16 6.13 -2.87 -1.47
N ASN A 17 7.30 -3.18 -0.92
CA ASN A 17 8.23 -2.29 -0.25
C ASN A 17 9.68 -2.52 -0.72
N LYS A 18 9.88 -3.32 -1.77
CA LYS A 18 11.21 -3.73 -2.27
C LYS A 18 11.60 -2.91 -3.49
N LEU A 19 12.76 -2.26 -3.40
CA LEU A 19 13.48 -1.71 -4.55
C LEU A 19 14.61 -2.68 -4.91
N ILE A 20 14.56 -3.22 -6.12
CA ILE A 20 15.53 -4.18 -6.62
C ILE A 20 16.43 -3.48 -7.62
N VAL A 21 17.74 -3.50 -7.38
CA VAL A 21 18.75 -2.90 -8.25
C VAL A 21 19.68 -3.99 -8.74
N HIS A 22 19.79 -4.11 -10.05
CA HIS A 22 20.71 -5.02 -10.71
C HIS A 22 21.97 -4.28 -11.13
N PHE A 23 23.13 -4.80 -10.74
CA PHE A 23 24.42 -4.40 -11.25
C PHE A 23 25.03 -5.59 -12.00
N THR A 24 25.55 -5.33 -13.20
CA THR A 24 26.19 -6.36 -14.01
C THR A 24 27.67 -6.01 -14.22
N ASN A 25 28.49 -7.03 -14.20
CA ASN A 25 29.88 -7.01 -14.64
C ASN A 25 30.05 -8.09 -15.73
N GLU A 26 31.22 -8.22 -16.33
CA GLU A 26 31.49 -9.06 -17.51
C GLU A 26 30.99 -10.52 -17.34
N ASN A 27 31.06 -11.09 -16.14
CA ASN A 27 30.63 -12.47 -15.86
C ASN A 27 29.73 -12.62 -14.62
N GLU A 28 29.32 -11.52 -13.97
CA GLU A 28 28.62 -11.58 -12.67
C GLU A 28 27.44 -10.62 -12.61
N ILE A 29 26.39 -11.06 -11.92
CA ILE A 29 25.20 -10.26 -11.62
C ILE A 29 25.11 -10.08 -10.12
N TYR A 30 25.05 -8.83 -9.68
CA TYR A 30 24.81 -8.44 -8.30
C TYR A 30 23.38 -7.90 -8.18
N VAL A 31 22.65 -8.37 -7.17
CA VAL A 31 21.28 -7.93 -6.88
C VAL A 31 21.25 -7.30 -5.49
N ILE A 32 20.89 -6.01 -5.43
CA ILE A 32 20.68 -5.31 -4.17
C ILE A 32 19.17 -5.15 -3.96
N ILE A 33 18.69 -5.57 -2.79
CA ILE A 33 17.29 -5.42 -2.38
C ILE A 33 17.24 -4.42 -1.23
N LEU A 34 16.61 -3.28 -1.47
CA LEU A 34 16.35 -2.27 -0.45
C LEU A 34 14.89 -2.36 0.00
N PHE A 35 14.68 -2.39 1.31
CA PHE A 35 13.36 -2.28 1.92
C PHE A 35 13.06 -0.83 2.25
N VAL A 36 12.08 -0.25 1.58
CA VAL A 36 11.67 1.14 1.74
C VAL A 36 10.34 1.18 2.48
N THR A 37 10.35 1.79 3.66
CA THR A 37 9.14 2.00 4.46
C THR A 37 8.74 3.46 4.40
N VAL A 38 7.54 3.75 3.91
CA VAL A 38 6.93 5.08 3.94
C VAL A 38 5.53 5.03 4.54
N ARG A 39 5.22 6.07 5.32
CA ARG A 39 3.89 6.25 5.89
C ARG A 39 2.91 6.64 4.78
N PRO A 40 1.61 6.34 4.95
CA PRO A 40 0.58 6.90 4.08
C PRO A 40 0.66 8.42 4.04
N ASN A 41 0.44 9.00 2.87
CA ASN A 41 0.41 10.46 2.71
C ASN A 41 -1.01 11.01 2.53
N LYS A 42 -1.97 10.15 2.18
CA LYS A 42 -3.36 10.53 1.94
C LYS A 42 -4.31 9.45 2.41
N LEU A 43 -5.41 9.89 3.02
CA LEU A 43 -6.53 9.08 3.45
C LEU A 43 -7.83 9.74 2.96
N GLU A 44 -8.67 8.96 2.30
CA GLU A 44 -9.96 9.41 1.75
C GLU A 44 -11.06 8.49 2.28
N LEU A 45 -12.05 9.06 2.96
CA LEU A 45 -13.25 8.37 3.41
C LEU A 45 -14.43 8.81 2.55
N SER A 46 -15.22 7.85 2.09
CA SER A 46 -16.41 8.10 1.26
C SER A 46 -17.46 7.01 1.50
N GLY A 47 -18.65 7.16 0.92
CA GLY A 47 -19.71 6.15 1.00
C GLY A 47 -21.04 6.65 1.58
N VAL A 48 -21.04 7.81 2.23
CA VAL A 48 -22.26 8.51 2.66
C VAL A 48 -22.28 9.87 1.99
N GLY A 49 -23.12 10.03 0.97
CA GLY A 49 -23.29 11.28 0.23
C GLY A 49 -24.24 12.26 0.93
N ASP A 50 -25.25 11.74 1.64
CA ASP A 50 -26.37 12.50 2.21
C ASP A 50 -26.83 11.89 3.55
N HIS A 51 -28.00 12.32 4.03
CA HIS A 51 -28.64 11.77 5.23
C HIS A 51 -28.89 10.25 5.12
N VAL A 52 -28.56 9.53 6.19
CA VAL A 52 -28.83 8.11 6.33
C VAL A 52 -30.12 7.91 7.10
N ILE A 53 -31.01 7.06 6.58
CA ILE A 53 -32.27 6.69 7.25
C ILE A 53 -32.03 5.48 8.15
N GLN A 54 -32.62 5.47 9.33
CA GLN A 54 -32.53 4.34 10.25
C GLN A 54 -33.02 3.05 9.58
N GLY A 55 -32.23 1.97 9.69
CA GLY A 55 -32.51 0.69 9.07
C GLY A 55 -31.88 0.51 7.69
N ASN A 56 -31.36 1.57 7.06
CA ASN A 56 -30.63 1.46 5.81
C ASN A 56 -29.22 0.91 6.03
N ARG A 57 -28.78 0.04 5.11
CA ARG A 57 -27.37 -0.37 5.01
C ARG A 57 -26.60 0.70 4.25
N VAL A 58 -25.40 1.01 4.73
CA VAL A 58 -24.47 1.93 4.08
C VAL A 58 -23.15 1.23 3.85
N VAL A 59 -22.49 1.57 2.75
CA VAL A 59 -21.18 1.06 2.42
C VAL A 59 -20.19 2.20 2.59
N LEU A 60 -19.24 2.03 3.51
CA LEU A 60 -18.14 2.97 3.70
C LEU A 60 -16.90 2.48 2.95
N GLN A 61 -16.22 3.40 2.29
CA GLN A 61 -14.98 3.14 1.59
C GLN A 61 -13.86 4.00 2.18
N CYS A 62 -12.77 3.34 2.55
CA CYS A 62 -11.52 3.97 2.96
C CYS A 62 -10.44 3.68 1.92
N VAL A 63 -9.87 4.74 1.36
CA VAL A 63 -8.77 4.67 0.40
C VAL A 63 -7.53 5.25 1.06
N VAL A 64 -6.51 4.42 1.22
CA VAL A 64 -5.20 4.83 1.76
C VAL A 64 -4.18 4.81 0.64
N ARG A 65 -3.47 5.94 0.45
CA ARG A 65 -2.50 6.11 -0.64
C ARG A 65 -1.09 6.39 -0.11
N GLY A 66 -0.11 6.03 -0.93
CA GLY A 66 1.31 6.34 -0.68
C GLY A 66 2.00 5.50 0.41
N ALA A 67 1.29 4.56 1.03
CA ALA A 67 1.85 3.69 2.07
C ALA A 67 2.71 2.57 1.46
N ARG A 68 3.92 2.36 1.98
CA ARG A 68 4.79 1.23 1.63
C ARG A 68 5.37 0.63 2.93
N PRO A 69 5.09 -0.63 3.27
CA PRO A 69 4.14 -1.54 2.62
C PRO A 69 2.68 -1.03 2.70
N ALA A 70 1.74 -1.76 2.11
CA ALA A 70 0.32 -1.45 2.23
C ALA A 70 -0.08 -1.29 3.70
N ALA A 71 -0.87 -0.25 3.99
CA ALA A 71 -1.32 0.04 5.35
C ALA A 71 -2.46 -0.90 5.76
N ASN A 72 -2.47 -1.30 7.03
CA ASN A 72 -3.65 -1.89 7.64
C ASN A 72 -4.67 -0.80 7.95
N VAL A 73 -5.93 -1.08 7.65
CA VAL A 73 -7.06 -0.19 7.92
C VAL A 73 -7.97 -0.88 8.91
N THR A 74 -8.28 -0.18 9.99
CA THR A 74 -9.21 -0.66 11.02
C THR A 74 -10.36 0.32 11.12
N TRP A 75 -11.59 -0.21 11.12
CA TRP A 75 -12.80 0.60 11.25
C TRP A 75 -13.23 0.68 12.72
N TYR A 76 -13.69 1.86 13.13
CA TYR A 76 -14.21 2.10 14.47
C TYR A 76 -15.59 2.76 14.40
N ASN A 77 -16.48 2.37 15.32
CA ASN A 77 -17.69 3.11 15.64
C ASN A 77 -17.51 3.76 17.02
N GLY A 78 -17.20 5.05 17.04
CA GLY A 78 -16.75 5.72 18.26
C GLY A 78 -15.43 5.13 18.74
N THR A 79 -15.43 4.52 19.93
CA THR A 79 -14.26 3.85 20.53
C THR A 79 -14.23 2.34 20.31
N GLN A 80 -15.29 1.77 19.71
CA GLN A 80 -15.42 0.34 19.50
C GLN A 80 -14.90 -0.06 18.11
N GLU A 81 -13.99 -1.02 18.06
CA GLU A 81 -13.50 -1.60 16.80
C GLU A 81 -14.58 -2.43 16.11
N LEU A 82 -14.77 -2.19 14.80
CA LEU A 82 -15.65 -2.97 13.95
C LEU A 82 -14.86 -4.16 13.39
N GLN A 83 -15.22 -5.37 13.81
CA GLN A 83 -14.61 -6.59 13.28
C GLN A 83 -15.09 -6.85 11.84
N GLU A 84 -14.23 -7.37 10.98
CA GLU A 84 -14.52 -7.68 9.57
C GLU A 84 -15.69 -8.67 9.35
N SER A 85 -16.19 -9.32 10.41
CA SER A 85 -17.26 -10.30 10.38
C SER A 85 -18.68 -9.74 10.60
N SER A 86 -18.86 -8.44 10.88
CA SER A 86 -20.21 -7.86 11.00
C SER A 86 -20.77 -7.49 9.61
N SER A 87 -21.42 -8.47 8.96
CA SER A 87 -22.21 -8.29 7.73
C SER A 87 -21.46 -7.59 6.60
N ALA A 88 -20.45 -8.26 6.06
CA ALA A 88 -19.69 -7.82 4.90
C ALA A 88 -20.55 -7.84 3.61
N GLU A 89 -21.34 -6.79 3.40
CA GLU A 89 -21.60 -6.27 2.05
C GLU A 89 -20.55 -5.20 1.75
N SER A 90 -19.36 -5.68 1.36
CA SER A 90 -18.30 -4.93 0.68
C SER A 90 -17.73 -3.68 1.40
N LEU A 91 -17.03 -3.87 2.51
CA LEU A 91 -15.96 -2.95 2.92
C LEU A 91 -14.81 -3.07 1.91
N GLN A 92 -14.80 -2.20 0.90
CA GLN A 92 -13.74 -2.15 -0.10
C GLN A 92 -12.52 -1.43 0.48
N VAL A 93 -11.67 -2.16 1.21
CA VAL A 93 -10.36 -1.67 1.63
C VAL A 93 -9.45 -1.64 0.40
N SER A 94 -9.26 -0.47 -0.19
CA SER A 94 -8.31 -0.29 -1.29
C SER A 94 -7.10 0.48 -0.78
N SER A 95 -6.04 -0.27 -0.45
CA SER A 95 -4.72 0.34 -0.30
C SER A 95 -4.11 0.43 -1.70
N SER A 96 -3.77 1.64 -2.12
CA SER A 96 -3.20 1.86 -3.46
C SER A 96 -1.79 2.44 -3.37
N TYR A 97 -0.91 1.89 -4.21
CA TYR A 97 0.52 2.19 -4.20
C TYR A 97 0.91 3.42 -5.02
N ARG A 98 -0.07 4.08 -5.65
CA ARG A 98 0.14 5.09 -6.69
C ARG A 98 0.17 6.51 -6.11
#